data_AF-A0A7S3KV15-F1
#
_entry.id   AF-A0A7S3KV15-F1
#
_cell.length_a   1.000
_cell.length_b   1.000
_cell.length_c   1.000
_cell.angle_alpha   90.00
_cell.angle_beta   90.00
_cell.angle_gamma   90.00
#
_symmetry.space_group_name_H-M   'P 1'
#
loop_
_entity.id
_entity.type
_entity.pdbx_description
1 polymer ?
#
loop_
_entity_poly.entity_id
_entity_poly.type
_entity_poly.pdbx_seq_one_letter_code
_entity_poly.pdbx_strand_id
1 'polypeptide(L)'
;KIYSPDFKGWDKDEIIKDFRDRIAKYESAYEEVGLSSADVSSWSKELDKKDPENSVPYIKIINTNERVISQNIQGFLNLQIVTFLLHLHLVERPLYLLRHGESEFILEDRIGGNPSITKDGVKFSKLLDKFFEKEMENFPNDKMTVYTSTLKRTIQTAQSLKEEGDKYDIQKPLKLLDEIYAGIC
;
A
#
# COMPACT_ATOMS: atom_id res chain seq x y z
N LYS A 1 10.13 16.80 2.57
CA LYS A 1 11.50 16.97 3.13
C LYS A 1 11.93 18.44 3.16
N ILE A 2 11.86 19.18 2.05
CA ILE A 2 12.02 20.65 2.01
C ILE A 2 10.87 21.36 2.75
N TYR A 3 9.72 20.72 2.83
CA TYR A 3 8.54 21.19 3.57
C TYR A 3 8.56 20.84 5.08
N SER A 4 9.70 20.43 5.64
CA SER A 4 9.80 20.20 7.09
C SER A 4 9.58 21.52 7.84
N PRO A 5 8.90 21.52 9.00
CA PRO A 5 8.77 22.71 9.84
C PRO A 5 10.11 23.37 10.19
N ASP A 6 11.18 22.58 10.28
CA ASP A 6 12.54 23.03 10.60
C ASP A 6 13.14 24.01 9.57
N PHE A 7 12.61 24.03 8.35
CA PHE A 7 13.14 24.79 7.21
C PHE A 7 12.23 25.94 6.77
N LYS A 8 11.29 26.36 7.63
CA LYS A 8 10.35 27.44 7.31
C LYS A 8 11.09 28.75 7.08
N GLY A 9 10.95 29.31 5.87
CA GLY A 9 11.55 30.60 5.49
C GLY A 9 13.00 30.53 5.05
N TRP A 10 13.58 29.33 4.94
CA TRP A 10 14.93 29.12 4.41
C TRP A 10 14.91 28.97 2.90
N ASP A 11 16.03 29.31 2.24
CA ASP A 11 16.19 29.06 0.82
C ASP A 11 16.50 27.59 0.53
N LYS A 12 16.11 27.10 -0.66
CA LYS A 12 16.30 25.69 -1.06
C LYS A 12 17.76 25.26 -1.02
N ASP A 13 18.69 26.10 -1.44
CA ASP A 13 20.11 25.73 -1.49
C ASP A 13 20.71 25.61 -0.09
N GLU A 14 20.27 26.48 0.84
CA GLU A 14 20.67 26.43 2.25
C GLU A 14 20.14 25.18 2.94
N ILE A 15 18.90 24.78 2.65
CA ILE A 15 18.27 23.55 3.17
C ILE A 15 19.04 22.31 2.71
N ILE A 16 19.39 22.23 1.42
CA ILE A 16 20.13 21.08 0.88
C ILE A 16 21.50 20.97 1.53
N LYS A 17 22.18 22.11 1.74
CA LYS A 17 23.49 22.15 2.40
C LYS A 17 23.41 21.68 3.84
N ASP A 18 22.54 22.28 4.66
CA ASP A 18 22.35 21.86 6.07
C ASP A 18 21.99 20.37 6.16
N PHE A 19 21.14 19.87 5.25
CA PHE A 19 20.76 18.47 5.25
C PHE A 19 21.93 17.52 4.95
N ARG A 20 22.80 17.87 3.99
CA ARG A 20 24.02 17.09 3.70
C ARG A 20 25.00 17.11 4.88
N ASP A 21 25.19 18.27 5.49
CA ASP A 21 26.08 18.43 6.64
C ASP A 21 25.58 17.59 7.84
N ARG A 22 24.26 17.54 8.06
CA ARG A 22 23.65 16.66 9.07
C ARG A 22 23.87 15.19 8.77
N ILE A 23 23.67 14.74 7.53
CA ILE A 23 23.92 13.35 7.14
C ILE A 23 25.38 12.97 7.43
N ALA A 24 26.34 13.78 6.99
CA ALA A 24 27.76 13.53 7.20
C ALA A 24 28.12 13.41 8.70
N LYS A 25 27.48 14.22 9.55
CA LYS A 25 27.63 14.12 11.00
C LYS A 25 27.13 12.77 11.55
N TYR A 26 25.96 12.29 11.11
CA TYR A 26 25.44 10.99 11.54
C TYR A 26 26.30 9.83 11.01
N GLU A 27 26.77 9.91 9.76
CA GLU A 27 27.65 8.89 9.16
C GLU A 27 28.93 8.68 9.97
N SER A 28 29.50 9.73 10.55
CA SER A 28 30.73 9.64 11.36
C SER A 28 30.61 8.80 12.64
N ALA A 29 29.38 8.60 13.14
CA ALA A 29 29.10 7.89 14.38
C ALA A 29 28.13 6.71 14.20
N TYR A 30 27.73 6.39 12.96
CA TYR A 30 26.73 5.38 12.69
C TYR A 30 27.32 3.97 12.79
N GLU A 31 26.75 3.15 13.69
CA GLU A 31 27.01 1.71 13.77
C GLU A 31 25.79 0.94 13.24
N GLU A 32 26.01 0.11 12.22
CA GLU A 32 24.94 -0.63 11.57
C GLU A 32 24.54 -1.90 12.35
N VAL A 33 23.24 -2.12 12.50
CA VAL A 33 22.68 -3.32 13.14
C VAL A 33 22.99 -4.57 12.30
N GLY A 34 23.45 -5.64 12.97
CA GLY A 34 23.65 -6.94 12.34
C GLY A 34 24.99 -7.13 11.62
N LEU A 35 25.91 -6.16 11.66
CA LEU A 35 27.28 -6.40 11.22
C LEU A 35 27.98 -7.37 12.17
N SER A 36 28.32 -8.56 11.68
CA SER A 36 29.20 -9.51 12.41
C SER A 36 30.69 -9.14 12.29
N SER A 37 31.03 -8.11 11.52
CA SER A 37 32.40 -7.66 11.28
C SER A 37 32.88 -6.73 12.38
N ALA A 38 33.92 -7.17 13.10
CA ALA A 38 34.98 -6.45 13.82
C ALA A 38 34.71 -5.16 14.64
N ASP A 39 33.68 -4.34 14.37
CA ASP A 39 33.59 -2.96 14.86
C ASP A 39 32.18 -2.51 15.32
N VAL A 40 31.24 -3.43 15.60
CA VAL A 40 30.02 -3.06 16.36
C VAL A 40 30.34 -3.01 17.86
N SER A 41 29.86 -1.98 18.55
CA SER A 41 30.00 -1.72 19.97
C SER A 41 29.92 -2.99 20.83
N SER A 42 30.83 -3.07 21.81
CA SER A 42 31.16 -4.24 22.63
C SER A 42 29.98 -5.02 23.25
N TRP A 43 28.80 -4.40 23.34
CA TRP A 43 27.62 -4.99 23.97
C TRP A 43 26.87 -6.00 23.08
N SER A 44 26.75 -5.76 21.76
CA SER A 44 26.01 -6.68 20.87
C SER A 44 26.79 -7.97 20.57
N LYS A 45 28.12 -7.87 20.41
CA LYS A 45 28.99 -9.03 20.19
C LYS A 45 29.05 -10.00 21.37
N GLU A 46 29.01 -9.51 22.60
CA GLU A 46 29.04 -10.39 23.77
C GLU A 46 27.72 -11.15 23.95
N LEU A 47 26.59 -10.50 23.64
CA LEU A 47 25.27 -11.12 23.65
C LEU A 47 25.11 -12.15 22.52
N ASP A 48 25.42 -11.78 21.26
CA ASP A 48 25.25 -12.65 20.10
C ASP A 48 26.19 -13.87 20.10
N LYS A 49 27.38 -13.77 20.72
CA LYS A 49 28.33 -14.90 20.85
C LYS A 49 28.02 -15.83 22.03
N LYS A 50 27.51 -15.31 23.15
CA LYS A 50 27.17 -16.14 24.32
C LYS A 50 25.86 -16.88 24.13
N ASP A 51 24.92 -16.28 23.39
CA ASP A 51 23.59 -16.83 23.24
C ASP A 51 23.00 -16.47 21.86
N PRO A 52 23.33 -17.25 20.82
CA PRO A 52 22.81 -17.03 19.46
C PRO A 52 21.28 -17.05 19.40
N GLU A 53 20.65 -17.80 20.30
CA GLU A 53 19.19 -17.93 20.42
C GLU A 53 18.53 -16.67 21.04
N ASN A 54 19.30 -15.86 21.79
CA ASN A 54 18.86 -14.59 22.38
C ASN A 54 19.47 -13.34 21.71
N SER A 55 19.91 -13.46 20.45
CA SER A 55 20.29 -12.29 19.64
C SER A 55 19.16 -11.26 19.52
N VAL A 56 19.49 -9.97 19.44
CA VAL A 56 18.47 -8.90 19.40
C VAL A 56 17.62 -9.04 18.13
N PRO A 57 16.28 -9.05 18.23
CA PRO A 57 15.41 -9.13 17.06
C PRO A 57 15.48 -7.84 16.24
N TYR A 58 15.76 -7.96 14.94
CA TYR A 58 15.76 -6.81 14.04
C TYR A 58 15.34 -7.16 12.61
N ILE A 59 14.88 -6.13 11.89
CA ILE A 59 14.70 -6.13 10.44
C ILE A 59 15.54 -5.01 9.83
N LYS A 60 16.24 -5.32 8.75
CA LYS A 60 17.06 -4.39 7.98
C LYS A 60 16.58 -4.39 6.53
N ILE A 61 16.09 -3.25 6.08
CA ILE A 61 15.59 -3.03 4.72
C ILE A 61 16.63 -2.23 3.96
N ILE A 62 17.15 -2.80 2.87
CA ILE A 62 18.22 -2.23 2.07
C ILE A 62 17.63 -1.84 0.72
N ASN A 63 17.91 -0.59 0.31
CA ASN A 63 17.47 -0.01 -0.96
C ASN A 63 15.98 -0.25 -1.26
N THR A 64 15.08 0.23 -0.40
CA THR A 64 13.63 0.18 -0.67
C THR A 64 13.15 -1.24 -1.02
N ASN A 65 13.41 -2.20 -0.13
CA ASN A 65 13.03 -3.61 -0.27
C ASN A 65 13.75 -4.42 -1.38
N GLU A 66 14.83 -3.92 -2.01
CA GLU A 66 15.70 -4.78 -2.85
C GLU A 66 16.29 -5.95 -2.07
N ARG A 67 16.61 -5.73 -0.79
CA ARG A 67 17.06 -6.79 0.13
C ARG A 67 16.52 -6.54 1.53
N VAL A 68 16.00 -7.60 2.14
CA VAL A 68 15.55 -7.57 3.54
C VAL A 68 16.26 -8.66 4.33
N ILE A 69 16.84 -8.28 5.47
CA ILE A 69 17.49 -9.17 6.43
C ILE A 69 16.67 -9.13 7.71
N SER A 70 16.26 -10.29 8.21
CA SER A 70 15.54 -10.42 9.47
C SER A 70 16.25 -11.42 10.38
N GLN A 71 16.45 -11.06 11.65
CA GLN A 71 17.12 -11.91 12.64
C GLN A 71 16.24 -12.04 13.89
N ASN A 72 16.20 -13.26 14.43
CA ASN A 72 15.50 -13.65 15.67
C ASN A 72 14.05 -13.10 15.80
N ILE A 73 13.29 -13.09 14.70
CA ILE A 73 11.90 -12.62 14.72
C ILE A 73 11.01 -13.70 15.35
N GLN A 74 10.65 -13.47 16.61
CA GLN A 74 9.81 -14.37 17.38
C GLN A 74 8.42 -13.77 17.65
N GLY A 75 7.41 -14.62 17.65
CA GLY A 75 6.03 -14.25 17.97
C GLY A 75 5.24 -13.69 16.77
N PHE A 76 3.92 -13.80 16.88
CA PHE A 76 2.98 -13.46 15.81
C PHE A 76 3.06 -11.98 15.39
N LEU A 77 3.09 -11.06 16.36
CA LEU A 77 3.09 -9.62 16.08
C LEU A 77 4.32 -9.18 15.29
N ASN A 78 5.51 -9.64 15.67
CA ASN A 78 6.75 -9.26 15.01
C ASN A 78 6.79 -9.80 13.57
N LEU A 79 6.29 -11.01 13.35
CA LEU A 79 6.16 -11.58 12.00
C LEU A 79 5.18 -10.76 11.14
N GLN A 80 4.06 -10.29 11.70
CA GLN A 80 3.11 -9.42 11.00
C GLN A 80 3.75 -8.08 10.60
N ILE A 81 4.56 -7.49 11.48
CA ILE A 81 5.30 -6.25 11.18
C ILE A 81 6.28 -6.46 10.03
N VAL A 82 7.10 -7.52 10.08
CA VAL A 82 8.04 -7.86 8.99
C VAL A 82 7.29 -8.08 7.68
N THR A 83 6.20 -8.85 7.72
CA THR A 83 5.35 -9.11 6.54
C THR A 83 4.78 -7.81 5.98
N PHE A 84 4.30 -6.90 6.83
CA PHE A 84 3.79 -5.60 6.38
C PHE A 84 4.87 -4.77 5.68
N LEU A 85 6.06 -4.67 6.26
CA LEU A 85 7.17 -3.89 5.72
C LEU A 85 7.64 -4.41 4.35
N LEU A 86 7.60 -5.72 4.13
CA LEU A 86 7.93 -6.34 2.84
C LEU A 86 6.98 -5.94 1.71
N HIS A 87 5.73 -5.58 2.02
CA HIS A 87 4.73 -5.18 1.02
C HIS A 87 4.72 -3.67 0.74
N LEU A 88 5.52 -2.87 1.44
CA LEU A 88 5.59 -1.43 1.20
C LEU A 88 6.34 -1.11 -0.10
N HIS A 89 5.84 -0.13 -0.85
CA HIS A 89 6.48 0.42 -2.05
C HIS A 89 6.50 1.94 -2.00
N LEU A 90 7.54 2.55 -2.57
CA LEU A 90 7.66 4.02 -2.69
C LEU A 90 7.17 4.56 -4.03
N VAL A 91 6.81 3.69 -4.97
CA VAL A 91 6.27 4.09 -6.27
C VAL A 91 4.90 4.73 -6.04
N GLU A 92 4.72 5.95 -6.54
CA GLU A 92 3.42 6.62 -6.58
C GLU A 92 2.48 5.83 -7.48
N ARG A 93 1.35 5.38 -6.91
CA ARG A 93 0.32 4.62 -7.62
C ARG A 93 -1.03 5.17 -7.19
N PRO A 94 -1.86 5.68 -8.12
CA PRO A 94 -3.18 6.15 -7.77
C PRO A 94 -4.06 4.97 -7.31
N LEU A 95 -4.76 5.13 -6.20
CA LEU A 95 -5.73 4.17 -5.69
C LEU A 95 -7.12 4.81 -5.69
N TYR A 96 -8.02 4.29 -6.52
CA TYR A 96 -9.40 4.74 -6.60
C TYR A 96 -10.31 3.82 -5.81
N LEU A 97 -11.11 4.40 -4.91
CA LEU A 97 -12.11 3.69 -4.13
C LEU A 97 -13.49 4.22 -4.48
N LEU A 98 -14.37 3.33 -4.93
CA LEU A 98 -15.70 3.66 -5.39
C LEU A 98 -16.69 2.63 -4.85
N ARG A 99 -17.91 3.09 -4.59
CA ARG A 99 -19.04 2.17 -4.39
C ARG A 99 -19.55 1.70 -5.74
N HIS A 100 -20.34 0.62 -5.73
CA HIS A 100 -21.12 0.23 -6.89
C HIS A 100 -22.09 1.34 -7.30
N GLY A 101 -22.49 1.36 -8.57
CA GLY A 101 -23.59 2.19 -9.04
C GLY A 101 -24.88 1.88 -8.26
N GLU A 102 -25.80 2.84 -8.25
CA GLU A 102 -27.07 2.71 -7.55
C GLU A 102 -27.74 1.36 -7.84
N SER A 103 -28.19 0.67 -6.79
CA SER A 103 -28.83 -0.65 -6.88
C SER A 103 -30.30 -0.59 -6.48
N GLU A 104 -31.08 -1.59 -6.91
CA GLU A 104 -32.51 -1.67 -6.62
C GLU A 104 -32.83 -1.50 -5.13
N PHE A 105 -32.04 -2.12 -4.24
CA PHE A 105 -32.26 -2.00 -2.79
C PHE A 105 -31.91 -0.62 -2.22
N ILE A 106 -31.11 0.20 -2.91
CA ILE A 106 -30.88 1.58 -2.47
C ILE A 106 -32.16 2.39 -2.64
N LEU A 107 -32.93 2.15 -3.72
CA LEU A 107 -34.22 2.80 -3.95
C LEU A 107 -35.30 2.34 -2.96
N GLU A 108 -35.21 1.09 -2.49
CA GLU A 108 -36.14 0.49 -1.53
C GLU A 108 -35.73 0.73 -0.06
N ASP A 109 -34.62 1.44 0.19
CA ASP A 109 -34.02 1.65 1.51
C ASP A 109 -33.75 0.32 2.27
N ARG A 110 -33.27 -0.69 1.53
CA ARG A 110 -32.95 -2.02 2.03
C ARG A 110 -31.45 -2.24 2.10
N ILE A 111 -31.02 -2.88 3.19
CA ILE A 111 -29.60 -3.18 3.42
C ILE A 111 -29.23 -4.58 2.91
N GLY A 112 -27.95 -4.76 2.58
CA GLY A 112 -27.39 -6.06 2.23
C GLY A 112 -27.92 -6.65 0.92
N GLY A 113 -28.06 -7.98 0.90
CA GLY A 113 -28.51 -8.73 -0.27
C GLY A 113 -27.58 -8.66 -1.49
N ASN A 114 -28.13 -9.06 -2.64
CA ASN A 114 -27.41 -9.10 -3.90
C ASN A 114 -28.22 -8.49 -5.08
N PRO A 115 -28.75 -7.25 -4.92
CA PRO A 115 -29.56 -6.60 -5.95
C PRO A 115 -28.77 -6.28 -7.22
N SER A 116 -29.48 -6.06 -8.32
CA SER A 116 -28.88 -5.53 -9.54
C SER A 116 -28.70 -4.01 -9.43
N ILE A 117 -27.84 -3.44 -10.27
CA ILE A 117 -27.80 -1.98 -10.46
C ILE A 117 -29.06 -1.48 -11.19
N THR A 118 -29.50 -0.27 -10.86
CA THR A 118 -30.62 0.42 -11.53
C THR A 118 -30.20 0.93 -12.90
N LYS A 119 -31.14 1.51 -13.66
CA LYS A 119 -30.81 2.19 -14.92
C LYS A 119 -29.82 3.33 -14.72
N ASP A 120 -29.92 4.06 -13.60
CA ASP A 120 -29.00 5.13 -13.27
C ASP A 120 -27.65 4.59 -12.79
N GLY A 121 -27.63 3.45 -12.08
CA GLY A 121 -26.40 2.71 -11.82
C GLY A 121 -25.66 2.26 -13.09
N VAL A 122 -26.38 1.84 -14.13
CA VAL A 122 -25.79 1.54 -15.45
C VAL A 122 -25.24 2.81 -16.11
N LYS A 123 -25.94 3.95 -16.03
CA LYS A 123 -25.41 5.23 -16.54
C LYS A 123 -24.12 5.61 -15.81
N PHE A 124 -24.08 5.44 -14.48
CA PHE A 124 -22.89 5.67 -13.68
C PHE A 124 -21.72 4.80 -14.14
N SER A 125 -21.93 3.49 -14.38
CA SER A 125 -20.89 2.58 -14.91
C SER A 125 -20.27 3.08 -16.22
N LYS A 126 -21.09 3.60 -17.13
CA LYS A 126 -20.61 4.17 -18.41
C LYS A 126 -19.86 5.50 -18.24
N LEU A 127 -20.26 6.32 -17.29
CA LEU A 127 -19.54 7.55 -16.96
C LEU A 127 -18.20 7.25 -16.29
N LEU A 128 -18.17 6.18 -15.49
CA LEU A 128 -16.96 5.72 -14.81
C LEU A 128 -15.90 5.27 -15.79
N ASP A 129 -16.30 4.56 -16.83
CA ASP A 129 -15.41 4.17 -17.93
C ASP A 129 -14.75 5.40 -18.56
N LYS A 130 -15.55 6.35 -19.05
CA LYS A 130 -15.06 7.63 -19.62
C LYS A 130 -14.13 8.41 -18.69
N PHE A 131 -14.41 8.38 -17.39
CA PHE A 131 -13.54 9.01 -16.40
C PHE A 131 -12.16 8.32 -16.38
N PHE A 132 -12.12 7.00 -16.31
CA PHE A 132 -10.86 6.26 -16.29
C PHE A 132 -10.12 6.28 -17.62
N GLU A 133 -10.80 6.37 -18.76
CA GLU A 133 -10.13 6.59 -20.04
C GLU A 133 -9.25 7.84 -19.99
N LYS A 134 -9.79 8.93 -19.44
CA LYS A 134 -9.08 10.19 -19.29
C LYS A 134 -7.99 10.11 -18.22
N GLU A 135 -8.26 9.47 -17.09
CA GLU A 135 -7.24 9.32 -16.04
C GLU A 135 -6.04 8.48 -16.52
N MET A 136 -6.28 7.47 -17.36
CA MET A 136 -5.22 6.64 -17.93
C MET A 136 -4.29 7.41 -18.88
N GLU A 137 -4.70 8.57 -19.42
CA GLU A 137 -3.79 9.44 -20.20
C GLU A 137 -2.61 9.95 -19.35
N ASN A 138 -2.82 10.07 -18.03
CA ASN A 138 -1.75 10.46 -17.09
C ASN A 138 -0.77 9.31 -16.79
N PHE A 139 -1.14 8.06 -17.12
CA PHE A 139 -0.40 6.84 -16.80
C PHE A 139 -0.34 5.89 -18.01
N PRO A 140 0.22 6.31 -19.16
CA PRO A 140 0.07 5.62 -20.45
C PRO A 140 0.76 4.24 -20.52
N ASN A 141 1.68 3.95 -19.61
CA ASN A 141 2.42 2.69 -19.57
C ASN A 141 1.87 1.70 -18.55
N ASP A 142 0.87 2.10 -17.75
CA ASP A 142 0.32 1.28 -16.68
C ASP A 142 -1.03 0.69 -17.09
N LYS A 143 -1.27 -0.56 -16.72
CA LYS A 143 -2.60 -1.17 -16.79
C LYS A 143 -3.33 -0.93 -15.48
N MET A 144 -4.53 -0.37 -15.55
CA MET A 144 -5.37 -0.19 -14.38
C MET A 144 -5.96 -1.54 -13.95
N THR A 145 -5.57 -2.00 -12.75
CA THR A 145 -6.13 -3.20 -12.14
C THR A 145 -7.45 -2.88 -11.45
N VAL A 146 -8.50 -3.65 -11.74
CA VAL A 146 -9.84 -3.43 -11.20
C VAL A 146 -10.26 -4.63 -10.36
N TYR A 147 -10.59 -4.37 -9.10
CA TYR A 147 -11.15 -5.36 -8.19
C TYR A 147 -12.64 -5.10 -7.95
N THR A 148 -13.41 -6.18 -7.84
CA THR A 148 -14.83 -6.14 -7.45
C THR A 148 -15.07 -7.08 -6.30
N SER A 149 -16.18 -6.86 -5.59
CA SER A 149 -16.72 -7.86 -4.68
C SER A 149 -17.40 -8.98 -5.45
N THR A 150 -17.83 -10.04 -4.75
CA THR A 150 -18.59 -11.13 -5.39
C THR A 150 -20.05 -10.76 -5.65
N LEU A 151 -20.48 -9.57 -5.22
CA LEU A 151 -21.86 -9.11 -5.32
C LEU A 151 -22.16 -8.53 -6.71
N LYS A 152 -23.32 -8.89 -7.27
CA LYS A 152 -23.79 -8.56 -8.61
C LYS A 152 -23.65 -7.07 -8.93
N ARG A 153 -24.00 -6.20 -7.99
CA ARG A 153 -23.94 -4.74 -8.19
C ARG A 153 -22.54 -4.20 -8.46
N THR A 154 -21.49 -4.70 -7.80
CA THR A 154 -20.10 -4.26 -8.08
C THR A 154 -19.62 -4.83 -9.40
N ILE A 155 -19.93 -6.10 -9.69
CA ILE A 155 -19.61 -6.76 -10.95
C ILE A 155 -20.27 -6.04 -12.15
N GLN A 156 -21.55 -5.69 -12.04
CA GLN A 156 -22.28 -4.96 -13.07
C GLN A 156 -21.76 -3.53 -13.25
N THR A 157 -21.31 -2.89 -12.16
CA THR A 157 -20.70 -1.55 -12.26
C THR A 157 -19.36 -1.60 -13.01
N ALA A 158 -18.60 -2.67 -12.86
CA ALA A 158 -17.35 -2.87 -13.60
C ALA A 158 -17.58 -3.46 -15.01
N GLN A 159 -18.82 -3.77 -15.39
CA GLN A 159 -19.10 -4.45 -16.64
C GLN A 159 -18.72 -3.61 -17.87
N SER A 160 -18.98 -2.30 -17.86
CA SER A 160 -18.55 -1.41 -18.95
C SER A 160 -17.03 -1.41 -19.11
N LEU A 161 -16.26 -1.43 -18.01
CA LEU A 161 -14.80 -1.52 -18.07
C LEU A 161 -14.33 -2.86 -18.69
N LYS A 162 -15.10 -3.93 -18.51
CA LYS A 162 -14.77 -5.25 -19.07
C LYS A 162 -15.04 -5.36 -20.57
N GLU A 163 -16.02 -4.61 -21.08
CA GLU A 163 -16.37 -4.60 -22.51
C GLU A 163 -15.26 -3.99 -23.37
N GLU A 164 -14.38 -3.18 -22.79
CA GLU A 164 -13.24 -2.54 -23.47
C GLU A 164 -11.97 -3.43 -23.58
N GLY A 165 -12.03 -4.71 -23.19
CA GLY A 165 -10.95 -5.68 -23.43
C GLY A 165 -9.65 -5.39 -22.69
N ASP A 166 -8.50 -5.49 -23.38
CA ASP A 166 -7.13 -5.52 -22.84
C ASP A 166 -6.65 -4.23 -22.11
N LYS A 167 -7.49 -3.18 -22.09
CA LYS A 167 -7.23 -1.87 -21.50
C LYS A 167 -7.20 -1.92 -19.96
N TYR A 168 -8.12 -2.69 -19.37
CA TYR A 168 -8.23 -2.86 -17.93
C TYR A 168 -7.86 -4.27 -17.51
N ASP A 169 -7.12 -4.40 -16.43
CA ASP A 169 -6.80 -5.69 -15.82
C ASP A 169 -7.88 -6.06 -14.79
N ILE A 170 -8.97 -6.66 -15.26
CA ILE A 170 -10.11 -7.03 -14.41
C ILE A 170 -9.79 -8.32 -13.64
N GLN A 171 -9.64 -8.19 -12.32
CA GLN A 171 -9.30 -9.29 -11.43
C GLN A 171 -10.53 -10.15 -11.07
N LYS A 172 -10.28 -11.36 -10.59
CA LYS A 172 -11.34 -12.22 -10.06
C LYS A 172 -12.04 -11.53 -8.88
N PRO A 173 -13.38 -11.60 -8.79
CA PRO A 173 -14.12 -11.05 -7.67
C PRO A 173 -13.61 -11.56 -6.32
N LEU A 174 -13.44 -10.64 -5.36
CA LEU A 174 -12.89 -10.93 -4.04
C LEU A 174 -13.99 -10.90 -2.99
N LYS A 175 -14.18 -12.03 -2.28
CA LYS A 175 -15.15 -12.12 -1.18
C LYS A 175 -14.83 -11.18 -0.02
N LEU A 176 -13.56 -10.83 0.18
CA LEU A 176 -13.13 -9.87 1.20
C LEU A 176 -13.69 -8.46 0.96
N LEU A 177 -14.06 -8.14 -0.29
CA LEU A 177 -14.66 -6.86 -0.66
C LEU A 177 -16.19 -6.89 -0.59
N ASP A 178 -16.81 -8.00 -0.19
CA ASP A 178 -18.25 -8.06 -0.02
C ASP A 178 -18.69 -7.08 1.07
N GLU A 179 -19.88 -6.52 0.87
CA GLU A 179 -20.54 -5.70 1.88
C GLU A 179 -20.71 -6.47 3.19
N ILE A 180 -20.73 -5.73 4.30
CA ILE A 180 -20.94 -6.33 5.61
C ILE A 180 -22.20 -7.20 5.63
N TYR A 181 -22.09 -8.39 6.21
CA TYR A 181 -23.21 -9.30 6.36
C TYR A 181 -24.12 -8.80 7.49
N ALA A 182 -25.33 -8.37 7.12
CA ALA A 182 -26.30 -7.80 8.06
C ALA A 182 -26.98 -8.83 8.99
N GLY A 183 -26.70 -10.13 8.83
CA GLY A 183 -27.31 -11.16 9.66
C GLY A 183 -28.78 -11.39 9.34
N ILE A 184 -29.62 -11.39 10.38
CA ILE A 184 -31.07 -11.59 10.30
C ILE A 184 -31.86 -10.30 10.01
N CYS A 185 -31.17 -9.16 9.90
CA CYS A 185 -31.75 -7.85 9.65
C CYS A 185 -32.30 -7.72 8.22
#